data_AF-A0A7V6NMH8-F1
#
_entry.id   AF-A0A7V6NMH8-F1
#
_cell.length_a   1.000
_cell.length_b   1.000
_cell.length_c   1.000
_cell.angle_alpha   90.00
_cell.angle_beta   90.00
_cell.angle_gamma   90.00
#
_symmetry.space_group_name_H-M   'P 1'
#
loop_
_entity.id
_entity.type
_entity.pdbx_description
1 polymer ?
#
loop_
_entity_poly.entity_id
_entity_poly.type
_entity_poly.pdbx_seq_one_letter_code
_entity_poly.pdbx_strand_id
1 'polypeptide(L)'
;MAILFDKQPVVLDKHMATIIGLNEAIVLQQVHYWLELNKKEGKNFHKGRYWTYNTYEEWHEQFPFWSKETIKRIFKRLRGMKIIIVDRLNVYQMDRTLWYTIDYDRLNYIMKESNDSDSNSQYDPMDNTQNEPIDSVNLTQPLPDITPEISKEIINPSIKEDCTVNSGEELNGNDRLTENPSTTKLDARKIAANCDLENIPEAYRDAVFKAILLLVHDINVSGQ
;
A
#
# COMPACT_ATOMS: atom_id res chain seq x y z
N MET A 1 21.92 14.97 -14.37
CA MET A 1 21.52 14.90 -12.95
C MET A 1 22.22 13.70 -12.33
N ALA A 2 22.56 13.74 -11.04
CA ALA A 2 23.11 12.57 -10.35
C ALA A 2 21.96 11.72 -9.79
N ILE A 3 22.01 10.40 -9.97
CA ILE A 3 21.03 9.46 -9.41
C ILE A 3 21.58 8.99 -8.05
N LEU A 4 21.46 9.85 -7.05
CA LEU A 4 21.77 9.52 -5.65
C LEU A 4 20.47 9.09 -4.95
N PHE A 5 20.59 8.19 -3.98
CA PHE A 5 19.44 7.55 -3.34
C PHE A 5 19.01 8.28 -2.07
N ASP A 6 18.16 9.31 -2.23
CA ASP A 6 17.51 10.00 -1.10
C ASP A 6 16.47 9.12 -0.37
N LYS A 7 16.06 8.02 -1.01
CA LYS A 7 15.16 6.98 -0.47
C LYS A 7 15.88 5.63 -0.51
N GLN A 8 15.60 4.75 0.46
CA GLN A 8 16.22 3.44 0.53
C GLN A 8 15.91 2.62 -0.75
N PRO A 9 16.94 2.14 -1.49
CA PRO A 9 16.73 1.39 -2.72
C PRO A 9 16.23 -0.04 -2.44
N VAL A 10 15.42 -0.58 -3.35
CA VAL A 10 14.99 -1.99 -3.31
C VAL A 10 16.18 -2.88 -3.72
N VAL A 11 16.74 -3.60 -2.74
CA VAL A 11 17.81 -4.58 -2.97
C VAL A 11 17.20 -5.97 -3.02
N LEU A 12 17.33 -6.67 -4.14
CA LEU A 12 16.77 -8.01 -4.37
C LEU A 12 17.88 -9.05 -4.58
N ASP A 13 17.66 -10.27 -4.08
CA ASP A 13 18.50 -11.41 -4.44
C ASP A 13 18.16 -11.92 -5.86
N LYS A 14 19.21 -12.24 -6.62
CA LYS A 14 19.10 -12.69 -8.01
C LYS A 14 18.59 -14.12 -8.10
N HIS A 15 19.03 -15.00 -7.21
CA HIS A 15 18.62 -16.40 -7.20
C HIS A 15 17.12 -16.51 -6.86
N MET A 16 16.64 -15.79 -5.85
CA MET A 16 15.22 -15.62 -5.55
C MET A 16 14.43 -15.14 -6.77
N ALA A 17 14.89 -14.06 -7.45
CA ALA A 17 14.20 -13.51 -8.61
C ALA A 17 14.11 -14.48 -9.80
N THR A 18 15.09 -15.36 -10.00
CA THR A 18 15.03 -16.44 -10.99
C THR A 18 13.97 -17.49 -10.67
N ILE A 19 13.75 -17.79 -9.37
CA ILE A 19 12.87 -18.89 -8.93
C ILE A 19 11.41 -18.47 -8.81
N ILE A 20 11.13 -17.32 -8.19
CA ILE A 20 9.73 -16.86 -7.98
C ILE A 20 9.26 -15.83 -9.00
N GLY A 21 10.16 -15.32 -9.85
CA GLY A 21 9.91 -14.23 -10.79
C GLY A 21 10.39 -12.88 -10.27
N LEU A 22 10.86 -12.02 -11.18
CA LEU A 22 11.42 -10.70 -10.84
C LEU A 22 10.39 -9.77 -10.17
N ASN A 23 9.17 -9.71 -10.71
CA ASN A 23 8.13 -8.81 -10.22
C ASN A 23 7.65 -9.25 -8.82
N GLU A 24 7.46 -10.56 -8.66
CA GLU A 24 7.16 -11.25 -7.41
C GLU A 24 8.25 -11.01 -6.35
N ALA A 25 9.53 -11.12 -6.71
CA ALA A 25 10.65 -10.86 -5.81
C ALA A 25 10.71 -9.38 -5.36
N ILE A 26 10.47 -8.43 -6.26
CA ILE A 26 10.42 -6.99 -5.93
C ILE A 26 9.27 -6.70 -4.93
N VAL A 27 8.07 -7.22 -5.19
CA VAL A 27 6.92 -7.03 -4.27
C VAL A 27 7.17 -7.70 -2.92
N LEU A 28 7.70 -8.93 -2.92
CA LEU A 28 8.02 -9.67 -1.70
C LEU A 28 9.08 -8.95 -0.85
N GLN A 29 10.10 -8.36 -1.48
CA GLN A 29 11.13 -7.58 -0.81
C GLN A 29 10.57 -6.32 -0.13
N GLN A 30 9.64 -5.61 -0.79
CA GLN A 30 9.01 -4.43 -0.18
C GLN A 30 8.08 -4.81 0.99
N VAL A 31 7.36 -5.95 0.88
CA VAL A 31 6.59 -6.50 2.00
C VAL A 31 7.53 -6.83 3.17
N HIS A 32 8.67 -7.49 2.91
CA HIS A 32 9.66 -7.80 3.94
C HIS A 32 10.21 -6.53 4.64
N TYR A 33 10.53 -5.47 3.89
CA TYR A 33 10.93 -4.18 4.46
C TYR A 33 9.90 -3.64 5.46
N TRP A 34 8.62 -3.60 5.08
CA TRP A 34 7.55 -3.12 5.97
C TRP A 34 7.34 -4.02 7.20
N LEU A 35 7.53 -5.34 7.06
CA LEU A 35 7.47 -6.27 8.20
C LEU A 35 8.61 -6.03 9.20
N GLU A 36 9.84 -5.83 8.73
CA GLU A 36 10.98 -5.56 9.60
C GLU A 36 10.91 -4.16 10.23
N LEU A 37 10.32 -3.16 9.55
CA LEU A 37 10.03 -1.85 10.15
C LEU A 37 8.99 -1.97 11.28
N ASN A 38 7.84 -2.61 11.02
CA ASN A 38 6.80 -2.81 12.04
C ASN A 38 7.34 -3.62 13.25
N LYS A 39 8.20 -4.61 13.00
CA LYS A 39 8.91 -5.38 14.02
C LYS A 39 9.89 -4.55 14.84
N LYS A 40 10.66 -3.65 14.20
CA LYS A 40 11.56 -2.70 14.88
C LYS A 40 10.79 -1.69 15.74
N GLU A 41 9.59 -1.31 15.32
CA GLU A 41 8.71 -0.38 16.04
C GLU A 41 7.77 -1.07 17.05
N GLY A 42 7.74 -2.40 17.12
CA GLY A 42 6.84 -3.17 17.99
C GLY A 42 5.36 -3.13 17.59
N LYS A 43 5.04 -2.69 16.37
CA LYS A 43 3.68 -2.49 15.84
C LYS A 43 3.17 -3.72 15.08
N ASN A 44 1.86 -3.77 14.85
CA ASN A 44 1.21 -4.72 13.92
C ASN A 44 1.53 -6.21 14.17
N PHE A 45 1.74 -6.59 15.44
CA PHE A 45 1.97 -7.98 15.85
C PHE A 45 0.66 -8.69 16.20
N HIS A 46 0.26 -9.66 15.37
CA HIS A 46 -1.00 -10.37 15.52
C HIS A 46 -0.84 -11.86 15.19
N LYS A 47 -1.55 -12.74 15.90
CA LYS A 47 -1.55 -14.19 15.67
C LYS A 47 -0.12 -14.81 15.64
N GLY A 48 0.79 -14.25 16.44
CA GLY A 48 2.19 -14.71 16.54
C GLY A 48 3.13 -14.27 15.41
N ARG A 49 2.69 -13.40 14.49
CA ARG A 49 3.52 -12.85 13.40
C ARG A 49 3.40 -11.32 13.33
N TYR A 50 4.41 -10.68 12.77
CA TYR A 50 4.29 -9.29 12.32
C TYR A 50 3.56 -9.25 10.97
N TRP A 51 2.84 -8.15 10.74
CA TRP A 51 2.07 -7.92 9.52
C TRP A 51 2.32 -6.51 8.99
N THR A 52 1.99 -6.30 7.72
CA THR A 52 1.82 -4.97 7.13
C THR A 52 0.48 -4.92 6.40
N TYR A 53 -0.17 -3.77 6.37
CA TYR A 53 -1.41 -3.55 5.63
C TYR A 53 -1.19 -2.45 4.59
N ASN A 54 -1.91 -2.53 3.48
CA ASN A 54 -1.90 -1.54 2.39
C ASN A 54 -3.07 -1.83 1.44
N THR A 55 -3.72 -0.77 0.96
CA THR A 55 -4.61 -0.77 -0.21
C THR A 55 -3.83 -0.98 -1.51
N TYR A 56 -4.52 -1.21 -2.63
CA TYR A 56 -3.84 -1.29 -3.94
C TYR A 56 -3.37 0.09 -4.44
N GLU A 57 -3.93 1.15 -3.88
CA GLU A 57 -3.58 2.54 -4.07
C GLU A 57 -2.24 2.85 -3.37
N GLU A 58 -2.12 2.54 -2.07
CA GLU A 58 -0.86 2.67 -1.33
C GLU A 58 0.26 1.78 -1.92
N TRP A 59 -0.05 0.55 -2.35
CA TRP A 59 0.92 -0.28 -3.08
C TRP A 59 1.36 0.31 -4.42
N HIS A 60 0.50 1.07 -5.10
CA HIS A 60 0.85 1.76 -6.35
C HIS A 60 1.76 2.97 -6.11
N GLU A 61 1.67 3.62 -4.95
CA GLU A 61 2.66 4.64 -4.55
C GLU A 61 4.05 4.04 -4.27
N GLN A 62 4.11 2.78 -3.82
CA GLN A 62 5.39 2.03 -3.71
C GLN A 62 5.92 1.59 -5.08
N PHE A 63 5.03 1.29 -6.04
CA PHE A 63 5.36 0.75 -7.36
C PHE A 63 4.76 1.57 -8.52
N PRO A 64 5.09 2.87 -8.66
CA PRO A 64 4.47 3.78 -9.63
C PRO A 64 4.82 3.47 -11.11
N PHE A 65 5.56 2.39 -11.35
CA PHE A 65 5.92 1.84 -12.66
C PHE A 65 5.05 0.63 -13.08
N TRP A 66 4.04 0.26 -12.29
CA TRP A 66 3.09 -0.81 -12.60
C TRP A 66 1.64 -0.37 -12.42
N SER A 67 0.73 -0.86 -13.27
CA SER A 67 -0.71 -0.71 -13.08
C SER A 67 -1.17 -1.37 -11.77
N LYS A 68 -2.23 -0.86 -11.14
CA LYS A 68 -2.85 -1.50 -9.97
C LYS A 68 -3.27 -2.94 -10.28
N GLU A 69 -3.60 -3.22 -11.53
CA GLU A 69 -3.96 -4.50 -12.12
C GLU A 69 -2.75 -5.45 -12.17
N THR A 70 -1.58 -4.95 -12.56
CA THR A 70 -0.30 -5.66 -12.45
C THR A 70 0.06 -5.97 -10.99
N ILE A 71 -0.10 -5.01 -10.07
CA ILE A 71 0.15 -5.20 -8.64
C ILE A 71 -0.79 -6.28 -8.06
N LYS A 72 -2.09 -6.22 -8.36
CA LYS A 72 -3.09 -7.26 -8.02
C LYS A 72 -2.69 -8.63 -8.56
N ARG A 73 -2.18 -8.70 -9.80
CA ARG A 73 -1.71 -9.93 -10.46
C ARG A 73 -0.50 -10.54 -9.74
N ILE A 74 0.47 -9.73 -9.33
CA ILE A 74 1.66 -10.17 -8.57
C ILE A 74 1.26 -10.70 -7.17
N PHE A 75 0.45 -9.95 -6.41
CA PHE A 75 -0.05 -10.42 -5.10
C PHE A 75 -0.89 -11.71 -5.21
N LYS A 76 -1.63 -11.90 -6.32
CA LYS A 76 -2.35 -13.15 -6.61
C LYS A 76 -1.38 -14.32 -6.86
N ARG A 77 -0.28 -14.12 -7.59
CA ARG A 77 0.75 -15.15 -7.83
C ARG A 77 1.49 -15.52 -6.53
N LEU A 78 1.97 -14.53 -5.76
CA LEU A 78 2.64 -14.75 -4.46
C LEU A 78 1.76 -15.50 -3.44
N ARG A 79 0.44 -15.22 -3.41
CA ARG A 79 -0.52 -15.97 -2.59
C ARG A 79 -0.76 -17.38 -3.13
N GLY A 80 -0.78 -17.56 -4.45
CA GLY A 80 -0.88 -18.88 -5.10
C GLY A 80 0.28 -19.81 -4.77
N MET A 81 1.52 -19.28 -4.72
CA MET A 81 2.73 -19.99 -4.28
C MET A 81 2.73 -20.29 -2.76
N LYS A 82 1.79 -19.69 -2.01
CA LYS A 82 1.71 -19.66 -0.54
C LYS A 82 2.87 -18.94 0.16
N ILE A 83 3.59 -18.07 -0.56
CA ILE A 83 4.71 -17.29 -0.01
C ILE A 83 4.18 -16.09 0.80
N ILE A 84 3.10 -15.47 0.34
CA ILE A 84 2.38 -14.42 1.09
C ILE A 84 1.10 -14.99 1.70
N ILE A 85 1.01 -14.88 3.02
CA ILE A 85 -0.21 -15.12 3.80
C ILE A 85 -1.00 -13.80 3.83
N VAL A 86 -2.32 -13.89 3.67
CA VAL A 86 -3.22 -12.72 3.70
C VAL A 86 -4.39 -12.96 4.65
N ASP A 87 -4.71 -11.95 5.44
CA ASP A 87 -5.77 -11.98 6.45
C ASP A 87 -6.53 -10.63 6.47
N ARG A 88 -7.59 -10.54 7.27
CA ARG A 88 -8.31 -9.28 7.57
C ARG A 88 -8.28 -9.07 9.08
N LEU A 89 -7.42 -8.16 9.51
CA LEU A 89 -7.21 -7.82 10.93
C LEU A 89 -7.80 -6.43 11.29
N ASN A 90 -8.58 -5.85 10.37
CA ASN A 90 -9.25 -4.56 10.53
C ASN A 90 -10.28 -4.62 11.67
N VAL A 91 -10.32 -3.57 12.50
CA VAL A 91 -11.32 -3.45 13.59
C VAL A 91 -12.72 -3.20 13.02
N TYR A 92 -12.83 -2.45 11.92
CA TYR A 92 -14.09 -2.08 11.29
C TYR A 92 -14.46 -3.03 10.16
N GLN A 93 -15.65 -3.62 10.21
CA GLN A 93 -16.10 -4.62 9.20
C GLN A 93 -16.24 -4.06 7.78
N MET A 94 -16.39 -2.74 7.63
CA MET A 94 -16.48 -2.07 6.33
C MET A 94 -15.11 -1.79 5.70
N ASP A 95 -14.04 -1.82 6.49
CA ASP A 95 -12.67 -1.67 5.99
C ASP A 95 -12.26 -2.94 5.23
N ARG A 96 -11.84 -2.75 3.98
CA ARG A 96 -11.47 -3.82 3.03
C ARG A 96 -9.96 -3.96 2.86
N THR A 97 -9.18 -3.19 3.60
CA THR A 97 -7.71 -3.26 3.59
C THR A 97 -7.25 -4.67 3.93
N LEU A 98 -6.27 -5.17 3.18
CA LEU A 98 -5.73 -6.50 3.36
C LEU A 98 -4.44 -6.44 4.18
N TRP A 99 -4.29 -7.39 5.09
CA TRP A 99 -3.09 -7.55 5.90
C TRP A 99 -2.25 -8.68 5.32
N TYR A 100 -0.96 -8.42 5.13
CA TYR A 100 0.01 -9.29 4.48
C TYR A 100 1.12 -9.67 5.47
N THR A 101 1.53 -10.94 5.43
CA THR A 101 2.77 -11.40 6.06
C THR A 101 3.42 -12.49 5.21
N ILE A 102 4.71 -12.76 5.44
CA ILE A 102 5.48 -13.72 4.65
C ILE A 102 5.53 -15.07 5.37
N ASP A 103 5.33 -16.14 4.60
CA ASP A 103 5.66 -17.49 5.01
C ASP A 103 7.13 -17.77 4.65
N TYR A 104 8.03 -17.38 5.56
CA TYR A 104 9.47 -17.58 5.39
C TYR A 104 9.84 -19.07 5.34
N ASP A 105 9.08 -19.94 6.01
CA ASP A 105 9.29 -21.40 5.99
C ASP A 105 8.96 -21.95 4.58
N ARG A 106 7.85 -21.52 3.99
CA ARG A 106 7.48 -21.85 2.61
C ARG A 106 8.46 -21.27 1.58
N LEU A 107 8.94 -20.03 1.78
CA LEU A 107 9.94 -19.41 0.92
C LEU A 107 11.26 -20.20 0.94
N ASN A 108 11.77 -20.52 2.14
CA ASN A 108 13.00 -21.29 2.31
C ASN A 108 12.89 -22.70 1.71
N TYR A 109 11.72 -23.35 1.80
CA TYR A 109 11.46 -24.63 1.14
C TYR A 109 11.63 -24.51 -0.38
N ILE A 110 10.98 -23.53 -1.02
CA ILE A 110 11.05 -23.30 -2.47
C ILE A 110 12.49 -23.00 -2.92
N MET A 111 13.22 -22.19 -2.15
CA MET A 111 14.63 -21.86 -2.43
C MET A 111 15.57 -23.06 -2.30
N LYS A 112 15.20 -24.10 -1.53
CA LYS A 112 15.99 -25.32 -1.43
C LYS A 112 15.65 -26.31 -2.56
N GLU A 113 14.36 -26.50 -2.83
CA GLU A 113 13.84 -27.41 -3.87
C GLU A 113 14.44 -27.11 -5.26
N SER A 114 14.68 -25.83 -5.58
CA SER A 114 15.39 -25.42 -6.79
C SER A 114 16.88 -25.80 -6.82
N ASN A 115 17.61 -25.65 -5.71
CA ASN A 115 19.04 -25.99 -5.62
C ASN A 115 19.28 -27.50 -5.76
N ASP A 116 18.39 -28.32 -5.22
CA ASP A 116 18.47 -29.78 -5.34
C ASP A 116 18.08 -30.28 -6.75
N SER A 117 17.54 -29.42 -7.63
CA SER A 117 16.97 -29.80 -8.95
C SER A 117 17.93 -29.71 -10.15
N ASP A 118 19.12 -29.09 -9.99
CA ASP A 118 20.09 -28.81 -11.08
C ASP A 118 20.71 -30.06 -11.76
N SER A 119 20.25 -31.26 -11.43
CA SER A 119 20.65 -32.52 -12.07
C SER A 119 19.75 -33.00 -13.20
N ASN A 120 18.45 -32.65 -13.22
CA ASN A 120 17.55 -32.98 -14.34
C ASN A 120 16.14 -32.33 -14.22
N SER A 121 15.91 -31.22 -14.90
CA SER A 121 14.58 -30.85 -15.41
C SER A 121 14.66 -29.80 -16.51
N GLN A 122 13.66 -29.79 -17.40
CA GLN A 122 13.44 -28.68 -18.32
C GLN A 122 12.72 -27.56 -17.58
N TYR A 123 13.26 -26.34 -17.64
CA TYR A 123 12.52 -25.15 -17.22
C TYR A 123 11.46 -24.83 -18.28
N ASP A 124 10.23 -25.30 -18.04
CA ASP A 124 9.08 -24.94 -18.86
C ASP A 124 8.83 -23.42 -18.71
N PRO A 125 8.86 -22.60 -19.79
CA PRO A 125 8.85 -21.14 -19.66
C PRO A 125 7.49 -20.64 -19.14
N MET A 126 7.37 -20.44 -17.82
CA MET A 126 6.08 -20.21 -17.15
C MET A 126 5.52 -18.80 -17.39
N ASP A 127 4.87 -18.68 -18.55
CA ASP A 127 3.98 -17.62 -19.03
C ASP A 127 4.55 -16.20 -18.94
N ASN A 128 5.28 -15.80 -19.98
CA ASN A 128 5.83 -14.45 -20.14
C ASN A 128 4.80 -13.45 -20.71
N THR A 129 3.50 -13.63 -20.44
CA THR A 129 2.42 -12.78 -20.95
C THR A 129 2.37 -11.44 -20.20
N GLN A 130 3.25 -10.52 -20.58
CA GLN A 130 3.03 -9.07 -20.46
C GLN A 130 2.18 -8.53 -21.62
N ASN A 131 1.17 -9.28 -22.05
CA ASN A 131 0.11 -8.76 -22.90
C ASN A 131 -1.09 -8.45 -22.00
N GLU A 132 -1.16 -7.23 -21.46
CA GLU A 132 -2.48 -6.71 -21.10
C GLU A 132 -3.26 -6.54 -22.43
N PRO A 133 -4.53 -6.96 -22.52
CA PRO A 133 -5.34 -6.66 -23.70
C PRO A 133 -5.36 -5.15 -23.87
N ILE A 134 -4.94 -4.66 -25.04
CA ILE A 134 -5.19 -3.26 -25.36
C ILE A 134 -6.70 -3.13 -25.49
N ASP A 135 -7.34 -2.40 -24.56
CA ASP A 135 -8.75 -2.06 -24.69
C ASP A 135 -8.93 -1.44 -26.08
N SER A 136 -10.00 -1.83 -26.78
CA SER A 136 -10.13 -1.58 -28.22
C SER A 136 -10.35 -0.09 -28.49
N VAL A 137 -9.25 0.67 -28.55
CA VAL A 137 -9.20 2.00 -29.13
C VAL A 137 -9.82 1.90 -30.51
N ASN A 138 -10.89 2.63 -30.74
CA ASN A 138 -11.51 2.70 -32.06
C ASN A 138 -10.52 3.35 -33.02
N LEU A 139 -9.73 2.52 -33.69
CA LEU A 139 -8.89 2.90 -34.82
C LEU A 139 -9.82 3.27 -35.98
N THR A 140 -10.24 4.53 -35.98
CA THR A 140 -10.82 5.19 -37.16
C THR A 140 -9.92 4.87 -38.36
N GLN A 141 -10.53 4.52 -39.49
CA GLN A 141 -9.80 4.08 -40.67
C GLN A 141 -8.73 5.11 -41.09
N PRO A 142 -7.60 4.69 -41.67
CA PRO A 142 -6.57 5.61 -42.12
C PRO A 142 -7.15 6.69 -43.03
N LEU A 143 -6.84 7.95 -42.73
CA LEU A 143 -7.22 9.07 -43.59
C LEU A 143 -6.55 8.87 -44.96
N PRO A 144 -7.28 9.03 -46.08
CA PRO A 144 -6.69 8.92 -47.41
C PRO A 144 -5.74 10.09 -47.66
N ASP A 145 -4.56 9.82 -48.24
CA ASP A 145 -3.59 10.85 -48.64
C ASP A 145 -4.20 11.81 -49.66
N ILE A 146 -4.36 13.08 -49.27
CA ILE A 146 -4.61 14.20 -50.18
C ILE A 146 -3.74 15.41 -49.83
N THR A 147 -2.94 15.84 -50.80
CA THR A 147 -2.17 17.08 -50.78
C THR A 147 -2.00 17.60 -52.20
N PRO A 148 -1.82 18.92 -52.43
CA PRO A 148 -2.35 20.05 -51.64
C PRO A 148 -2.96 21.15 -52.53
N GLU A 149 -3.95 21.91 -52.05
CA GLU A 149 -4.29 23.19 -52.69
C GLU A 149 -4.85 24.23 -51.71
N ILE A 150 -4.76 25.52 -52.08
CA ILE A 150 -4.84 26.67 -51.17
C ILE A 150 -6.11 27.48 -51.39
N SER A 151 -6.81 27.81 -50.31
CA SER A 151 -7.71 28.97 -50.21
C SER A 151 -7.69 29.54 -48.78
N LYS A 152 -8.24 30.76 -48.58
CA LYS A 152 -7.99 31.60 -47.40
C LYS A 152 -9.29 31.98 -46.67
N GLU A 153 -9.12 32.61 -45.49
CA GLU A 153 -10.12 33.44 -44.77
C GLU A 153 -11.23 32.63 -44.03
N ILE A 154 -11.79 33.03 -42.85
CA ILE A 154 -11.66 34.28 -42.06
C ILE A 154 -12.11 34.11 -40.55
N ILE A 155 -11.55 34.93 -39.63
CA ILE A 155 -12.07 35.41 -38.30
C ILE A 155 -12.44 34.43 -37.14
N ASN A 156 -11.60 34.41 -36.08
CA ASN A 156 -11.78 34.90 -34.67
C ASN A 156 -13.19 34.96 -33.97
N PRO A 157 -13.29 35.16 -32.62
CA PRO A 157 -12.75 34.34 -31.52
C PRO A 157 -13.74 34.18 -30.31
N SER A 158 -13.47 33.33 -29.32
CA SER A 158 -13.99 33.50 -27.94
C SER A 158 -13.34 32.57 -26.90
N ILE A 159 -12.64 33.15 -25.92
CA ILE A 159 -12.37 32.58 -24.59
C ILE A 159 -12.58 33.74 -23.59
N LYS A 160 -13.21 33.46 -22.45
CA LYS A 160 -13.43 34.42 -21.34
C LYS A 160 -12.71 33.93 -20.09
N GLU A 161 -12.17 34.90 -19.34
CA GLU A 161 -12.11 35.04 -17.86
C GLU A 161 -11.81 33.82 -16.95
N ASP A 162 -11.07 33.92 -15.83
CA ASP A 162 -10.02 34.85 -15.38
C ASP A 162 -9.34 34.25 -14.10
N CYS A 163 -8.34 34.96 -13.58
CA CYS A 163 -7.62 34.88 -12.30
C CYS A 163 -8.53 34.91 -11.03
N THR A 164 -8.15 34.73 -9.74
CA THR A 164 -7.01 34.19 -8.91
C THR A 164 -7.53 34.15 -7.42
N VAL A 165 -6.84 34.05 -6.24
CA VAL A 165 -5.42 34.07 -5.79
C VAL A 165 -5.28 33.44 -4.37
N ASN A 166 -4.18 32.71 -4.08
CA ASN A 166 -3.60 32.36 -2.75
C ASN A 166 -4.53 31.69 -1.67
N SER A 167 -4.14 31.32 -0.42
CA SER A 167 -2.88 31.39 0.39
C SER A 167 -2.95 30.39 1.57
N GLY A 168 -1.81 30.03 2.21
CA GLY A 168 -1.77 29.54 3.60
C GLY A 168 -0.67 28.52 3.95
N GLU A 169 0.14 28.82 4.98
CA GLU A 169 1.16 27.94 5.60
C GLU A 169 1.01 27.94 7.15
N GLU A 170 1.97 27.32 7.87
CA GLU A 170 2.17 27.27 9.35
C GLU A 170 1.46 26.14 10.16
N LEU A 171 2.00 25.64 11.30
CA LEU A 171 3.37 25.23 11.67
C LEU A 171 3.36 24.48 13.04
N ASN A 172 4.26 23.50 13.24
CA ASN A 172 4.82 22.94 14.50
C ASN A 172 3.98 22.71 15.79
N GLY A 173 4.18 21.54 16.43
CA GLY A 173 3.87 21.33 17.85
C GLY A 173 4.31 19.95 18.39
N ASN A 174 5.36 19.89 19.21
CA ASN A 174 5.84 18.66 19.86
C ASN A 174 5.68 18.76 21.38
N ASP A 175 5.34 17.66 22.07
CA ASP A 175 6.14 17.22 23.23
C ASP A 175 5.94 15.72 23.58
N ARG A 176 6.77 15.21 24.50
CA ARG A 176 6.71 13.87 25.11
C ARG A 176 6.56 14.00 26.63
N LEU A 177 6.24 12.88 27.31
CA LEU A 177 6.79 12.41 28.60
C LEU A 177 5.88 11.28 29.15
N THR A 178 6.28 10.02 28.94
CA THR A 178 6.83 9.08 29.95
C THR A 178 5.84 8.46 30.95
N GLU A 179 5.99 7.14 31.11
CA GLU A 179 5.15 6.24 31.91
C GLU A 179 5.50 6.25 33.41
N ASN A 180 4.58 5.79 34.26
CA ASN A 180 4.78 4.56 35.08
C ASN A 180 3.48 4.15 35.81
N PRO A 181 3.31 2.87 36.24
CA PRO A 181 2.00 2.31 36.54
C PRO A 181 1.69 2.11 38.04
N SER A 182 0.49 2.49 38.47
CA SER A 182 -0.18 1.89 39.64
C SER A 182 -1.71 2.08 39.60
N THR A 183 -2.45 0.97 39.68
CA THR A 183 -3.87 0.86 40.09
C THR A 183 -4.74 2.12 39.89
N THR A 184 -5.02 2.50 38.65
CA THR A 184 -5.78 3.73 38.36
C THR A 184 -7.02 3.46 37.50
N LYS A 185 -8.13 4.08 37.91
CA LYS A 185 -9.38 4.19 37.16
C LYS A 185 -9.09 4.74 35.77
N LEU A 186 -9.58 4.07 34.73
CA LEU A 186 -9.26 4.34 33.33
C LEU A 186 -9.68 5.77 32.94
N ASP A 187 -8.75 6.56 32.41
CA ASP A 187 -8.96 7.99 32.14
C ASP A 187 -9.40 8.23 30.69
N ALA A 188 -10.69 8.55 30.52
CA ALA A 188 -11.31 8.81 29.22
C ALA A 188 -10.67 9.99 28.47
N ARG A 189 -10.13 10.99 29.18
CA ARG A 189 -9.52 12.18 28.53
C ARG A 189 -8.15 11.83 27.97
N LYS A 190 -7.37 11.00 28.65
CA LYS A 190 -6.09 10.49 28.13
C LYS A 190 -6.30 9.56 26.94
N ILE A 191 -7.33 8.71 26.97
CA ILE A 191 -7.69 7.86 25.82
C ILE A 191 -8.07 8.73 24.63
N ALA A 192 -9.00 9.68 24.82
CA ALA A 192 -9.44 10.57 23.75
C ALA A 192 -8.30 11.42 23.14
N ALA A 193 -7.35 11.88 23.95
CA ALA A 193 -6.16 12.59 23.47
C ALA A 193 -5.24 11.70 22.62
N ASN A 194 -5.21 10.39 22.89
CA ASN A 194 -4.43 9.40 22.14
C ASN A 194 -5.22 8.75 20.97
N CYS A 195 -6.46 9.19 20.69
CA CYS A 195 -7.32 8.60 19.67
C CYS A 195 -7.27 9.31 18.31
N ASP A 196 -6.31 10.20 18.09
CA ASP A 196 -6.12 10.99 16.85
C ASP A 196 -7.44 11.53 16.27
N LEU A 197 -8.29 12.10 17.14
CA LEU A 197 -9.65 12.52 16.78
C LEU A 197 -9.70 13.56 15.65
N GLU A 198 -8.58 14.21 15.36
CA GLU A 198 -8.39 15.11 14.22
C GLU A 198 -8.53 14.39 12.87
N ASN A 199 -8.15 13.11 12.78
CA ASN A 199 -8.34 12.26 11.59
C ASN A 199 -9.81 11.83 11.38
N ILE A 200 -10.71 12.10 12.34
CA ILE A 200 -12.14 11.86 12.22
C ILE A 200 -12.82 13.12 11.66
N PRO A 201 -13.75 13.02 10.69
CA PRO A 201 -14.47 14.19 10.17
C PRO A 201 -15.22 14.92 11.30
N GLU A 202 -15.14 16.25 11.30
CA GLU A 202 -15.49 17.10 12.45
C GLU A 202 -16.87 16.81 13.06
N ALA A 203 -17.88 16.59 12.21
CA ALA A 203 -19.25 16.26 12.59
C ALA A 203 -19.41 15.01 13.48
N TYR A 204 -18.41 14.11 13.52
CA TYR A 204 -18.43 12.90 14.34
C TYR A 204 -17.51 12.96 15.57
N ARG A 205 -16.61 13.97 15.68
CA ARG A 205 -15.59 14.04 16.75
C ARG A 205 -16.21 14.05 18.15
N ASP A 206 -17.23 14.89 18.36
CA ASP A 206 -17.98 14.97 19.62
C ASP A 206 -18.73 13.67 19.97
N ALA A 207 -19.33 13.02 18.97
CA ALA A 207 -20.03 11.75 19.16
C ALA A 207 -19.05 10.62 19.56
N VAL A 208 -17.87 10.55 18.93
CA VAL A 208 -16.82 9.59 19.29
C VAL A 208 -16.25 9.89 20.68
N PHE A 209 -16.00 11.16 21.02
CA PHE A 209 -15.56 11.57 22.35
C PHE A 209 -16.57 11.15 23.45
N LYS A 210 -17.87 11.33 23.19
CA LYS A 210 -18.95 10.88 24.09
C LYS A 210 -19.04 9.35 24.19
N ALA A 211 -18.81 8.62 23.09
CA ALA A 211 -18.75 7.16 23.11
C ALA A 211 -17.56 6.65 23.95
N ILE A 212 -16.37 7.27 23.82
CA ILE A 212 -15.20 6.96 24.66
C ILE A 212 -15.51 7.21 26.14
N LEU A 213 -16.13 8.35 26.48
CA LEU A 213 -16.55 8.66 27.85
C LEU A 213 -17.48 7.60 28.46
N LEU A 214 -18.48 7.13 27.69
CA LEU A 214 -19.42 6.10 28.14
C LEU A 214 -18.76 4.72 28.30
N LEU A 215 -18.01 4.26 27.31
CA LEU A 215 -17.31 2.97 27.38
C LEU A 215 -16.31 2.93 28.55
N VAL A 216 -15.57 4.02 28.76
CA VAL A 216 -14.63 4.13 29.87
C VAL A 216 -15.33 4.26 31.21
N HIS A 217 -16.49 4.91 31.29
CA HIS A 217 -17.34 4.90 32.48
C HIS A 217 -17.77 3.47 32.83
N ASP A 218 -18.30 2.72 31.87
CA ASP A 218 -18.88 1.40 32.11
C ASP A 218 -17.81 0.34 32.45
N ILE A 219 -16.62 0.41 31.84
CA ILE A 219 -15.45 -0.39 32.23
C ILE A 219 -15.05 -0.09 33.68
N ASN A 220 -15.07 1.18 34.08
CA ASN A 220 -14.70 1.63 35.42
C ASN A 220 -15.74 1.35 36.51
N VAL A 221 -17.00 1.10 36.14
CA VAL A 221 -18.08 0.72 37.06
C VAL A 221 -18.25 -0.81 37.13
N SER A 222 -18.01 -1.53 36.03
CA SER A 222 -18.07 -2.99 35.97
C SER A 222 -16.87 -3.70 36.62
N GLY A 223 -15.87 -2.94 37.07
CA GLY A 223 -14.65 -3.42 37.74
C GLY A 223 -14.57 -3.12 39.23
N GLN A 224 -15.72 -2.91 39.90
CA GLN A 224 -15.83 -2.71 41.36
C GLN A 224 -16.55 -3.88 42.04
#